data_AF-A0A519VW92-F1
#
_entry.id   AF-A0A519VW92-F1
#
_cell.length_a   1.000
_cell.length_b   1.000
_cell.length_c   1.000
_cell.angle_alpha   90.00
_cell.angle_beta   90.00
_cell.angle_gamma   90.00
#
_symmetry.space_group_name_H-M   'P 1'
#
loop_
_entity.id
_entity.type
_entity.pdbx_description
1 polymer ?
#
loop_
_entity_poly.entity_id
_entity_poly.type
_entity_poly.pdbx_seq_one_letter_code
_entity_poly.pdbx_strand_id
1 'polypeptide(L)' 'MSIIVNVHARQILDSRGNPTVEVEVVTEAGAFGRAAVPSGASTG' A
#
# COMPACT_ATOMS: atom_id res chain seq x y z
N MET A 1 13.95 -16.35 0.62
CA MET A 1 12.94 -16.51 -0.45
C MET A 1 12.09 -15.25 -0.52
N SER A 2 11.73 -14.74 -1.69
CA SER A 2 10.95 -13.50 -1.87
C SER A 2 9.45 -13.75 -2.16
N ILE A 3 8.95 -14.95 -1.88
CA ILE A 3 7.54 -15.31 -2.12
C ILE A 3 6.65 -14.47 -1.20
N ILE A 4 5.66 -13.79 -1.79
CA ILE A 4 4.66 -13.01 -1.07
C ILE A 4 3.59 -13.96 -0.51
N VAL A 5 3.28 -13.82 0.78
CA VAL A 5 2.28 -14.67 1.47
C VAL A 5 1.09 -13.88 2.00
N ASN A 6 1.23 -12.57 2.18
CA ASN A 6 0.12 -11.71 2.57
C ASN A 6 0.24 -10.32 1.92
N VAL A 7 -0.89 -9.79 1.49
CA VAL A 7 -1.06 -8.41 1.01
C VAL A 7 -2.32 -7.86 1.68
N HIS A 8 -2.17 -6.77 2.44
CA HIS A 8 -3.28 -6.10 3.09
C HIS A 8 -3.31 -4.63 2.70
N ALA A 9 -4.46 -4.15 2.23
CA ALA A 9 -4.66 -2.77 1.82
C ALA A 9 -5.66 -2.06 2.74
N ARG A 10 -5.44 -0.77 2.95
CA ARG A 10 -6.35 0.11 3.70
C ARG A 10 -6.42 1.50 3.07
N GLN A 11 -7.54 2.17 3.30
CA GLN A 11 -7.69 3.58 2.97
C GLN A 11 -7.06 4.45 4.06
N ILE A 12 -6.27 5.42 3.65
CA ILE A 12 -5.69 6.48 4.49
C ILE A 12 -5.99 7.86 3.87
N LEU A 13 -5.62 8.94 4.54
CA LEU A 13 -5.68 10.29 3.99
C LEU A 13 -4.28 10.76 3.57
N ASP A 14 -4.18 11.40 2.41
CA ASP A 14 -2.95 12.06 1.95
C ASP A 14 -2.74 13.43 2.64
N SER A 15 -1.68 14.15 2.25
CA SER A 15 -1.38 15.49 2.79
C SER A 15 -2.42 16.57 2.46
N ARG A 16 -3.33 16.31 1.50
CA ARG A 16 -4.44 17.20 1.12
C ARG A 16 -5.78 16.77 1.73
N GLY A 17 -5.78 15.71 2.54
CA GLY A 17 -7.00 15.13 3.12
C GLY A 17 -7.83 14.29 2.14
N ASN A 18 -7.28 13.95 0.97
CA ASN A 18 -7.95 13.06 0.02
C ASN A 18 -7.72 11.60 0.40
N PRO A 19 -8.74 10.72 0.24
CA PRO A 19 -8.54 9.28 0.35
C PRO A 19 -7.45 8.78 -0.61
N THR A 20 -6.51 7.99 -0.08
CA THR A 20 -5.53 7.23 -0.86
C THR A 20 -5.32 5.83 -0.26
N VAL A 21 -4.54 4.98 -0.92
CA VAL A 21 -4.31 3.58 -0.52
C VAL A 21 -2.92 3.40 0.09
N GLU A 22 -2.88 2.72 1.23
CA GLU A 22 -1.67 2.13 1.81
C GLU A 22 -1.74 0.62 1.71
N VAL A 23 -0.62 -0.01 1.35
CA VAL A 23 -0.49 -1.46 1.24
C VAL A 23 0.66 -1.96 2.11
N GLU A 24 0.38 -3.03 2.83
CA GLU A 24 1.36 -3.86 3.53
C GLU A 24 1.55 -5.19 2.81
N VAL A 25 2.80 -5.65 2.76
CA VAL A 25 3.19 -6.92 2.15
C VAL A 25 4.07 -7.70 3.13
N VAL A 26 3.79 -9.00 3.27
CA VAL A 26 4.61 -9.93 4.04
C VAL A 26 5.10 -11.05 3.12
N THR A 27 6.39 -11.37 3.19
CA THR A 27 6.97 -12.53 2.47
C THR A 27 7.04 -13.76 3.37
N GLU A 28 7.19 -14.94 2.76
CA GLU A 28 7.38 -16.22 3.45
C GLU A 28 8.61 -16.20 4.38
N ALA A 29 9.64 -15.42 4.02
CA ALA A 29 10.82 -15.21 4.84
C ALA A 29 10.60 -14.21 6.00
N GLY A 30 9.36 -13.74 6.21
CA GLY A 30 8.99 -12.79 7.25
C GLY A 30 9.35 -11.33 6.95
N ALA A 31 9.81 -11.01 5.73
CA ALA A 31 10.09 -9.61 5.37
C ALA A 31 8.79 -8.82 5.29
N PHE A 32 8.78 -7.61 5.85
CA PHE A 32 7.64 -6.70 5.88
C PHE A 32 7.95 -5.44 5.07
N GLY A 33 7.01 -5.05 4.21
CA GLY A 33 7.06 -3.79 3.47
C GLY A 33 5.74 -3.05 3.57
N ARG A 34 5.79 -1.72 3.67
CA ARG A 34 4.62 -0.84 3.67
C ARG A 34 4.87 0.35 2.75
N ALA A 35 3.89 0.67 1.91
CA ALA A 35 3.94 1.84 1.04
C ALA A 35 2.57 2.49 0.89
N ALA A 36 2.55 3.83 0.89
CA ALA A 36 1.39 4.64 0.54
C ALA A 36 1.55 5.17 -0.89
N VAL A 37 0.49 5.12 -1.68
CA VAL A 37 0.48 5.64 -3.05
C VAL A 37 0.12 7.14 -3.01
N PRO A 38 0.84 8.03 -3.72
CA PRO A 38 0.43 9.42 -3.82
C PRO A 38 -0.89 9.55 -4.58
N SER A 39 -1.76 10.45 -4.15
CA SER A 39 -3.04 10.69 -4.83
C SER A 39 -2.82 11.39 -6.18
N GLY A 40 -3.58 10.97 -7.18
CA GLY A 40 -3.58 11.56 -8.53
C GLY A 40 -5.01 11.82 -9.01
N ALA A 41 -5.13 12.49 -10.16
CA ALA A 41 -6.42 12.62 -10.84
C ALA A 41 -6.67 11.37 -11.70
N SER A 42 -7.83 10.74 -11.56
CA SER A 42 -8.27 9.66 -12.46
C SER A 42 -8.93 10.27 -13.68
N THR A 43 -8.11 10.76 -14.60
CA THR A 43 -8.56 11.26 -15.91
C THR A 43 -8.16 10.24 -16.97
N GLY A 44 -9.13 9.80 -17.77
CA GLY A 44 -8.92 8.89 -18.89
C GLY A 44 -8.27 9.57 -20.09
#